data_AF-A0A1C6APL0-F1
#
_entry.id   AF-A0A1C6APL0-F1
#
_cell.length_a   1.000
_cell.length_b   1.000
_cell.length_c   1.000
_cell.angle_alpha   90.00
_cell.angle_beta   90.00
_cell.angle_gamma   90.00
#
_symmetry.space_group_name_H-M   'P 1'
#
loop_
_entity.id
_entity.type
_entity.pdbx_description
1 polymer ?
#
loop_
_entity_poly.entity_id
_entity_poly.type
_entity_poly.pdbx_seq_one_letter_code
_entity_poly.pdbx_strand_id
1 'polypeptide(L)'
;MAIKFRTIGQIEHGVYPFENAVASVDTFNGAFGTVTSGAFTVAKSASKAIMLVEVGDDAGMSKYAVAKNSQVRVIDLAKLDGQEIEVYDYPLPDKIEKGNKLVSQEDGSLKVDAGVSSTAFYLEVKEFIGNKDGVVVLVHGATA
;
A
#
# COMPACT_ATOMS: atom_id res chain seq x y z
N MET A 1 -1.23 -0.52 -11.71
CA MET A 1 -0.81 0.34 -10.58
C MET A 1 -1.45 -0.24 -9.33
N ALA A 2 -0.64 -0.70 -8.38
CA ALA A 2 -1.09 -1.42 -7.19
C ALA A 2 -1.80 -0.53 -6.14
N ILE A 3 -1.37 0.72 -5.96
CA ILE A 3 -1.95 1.67 -4.99
C ILE A 3 -2.24 2.97 -5.73
N LYS A 4 -3.44 3.55 -5.52
CA LYS A 4 -3.89 4.78 -6.18
C LYS A 4 -4.71 5.66 -5.24
N PHE A 5 -4.55 6.98 -5.34
CA PHE A 5 -5.41 7.94 -4.65
C PHE A 5 -6.83 7.92 -5.23
N ARG A 6 -7.83 8.04 -4.37
CA ARG A 6 -9.25 8.04 -4.76
C ARG A 6 -9.68 9.36 -5.40
N THR A 7 -9.10 10.49 -4.99
CA THR A 7 -9.49 11.82 -5.45
C THR A 7 -8.28 12.71 -5.77
N ILE A 8 -8.45 13.66 -6.69
CA ILE A 8 -7.40 14.62 -7.09
C ILE A 8 -6.98 15.52 -5.93
N GLY A 9 -7.92 15.89 -5.04
CA GLY A 9 -7.65 16.73 -3.86
C GLY A 9 -6.59 16.15 -2.90
N GLN A 10 -6.40 14.82 -2.90
CA GLN A 10 -5.35 14.15 -2.12
C GLN A 10 -3.93 14.49 -2.61
N ILE A 11 -3.79 14.87 -3.89
CA ILE A 11 -2.53 15.32 -4.49
C ILE A 11 -2.36 16.84 -4.29
N GLU A 12 -3.44 17.60 -4.42
CA GLU A 12 -3.41 19.07 -4.48
C GLU A 12 -3.25 19.75 -3.11
N HIS A 13 -3.64 19.09 -2.01
CA HIS A 13 -3.60 19.68 -0.66
C HIS A 13 -2.25 19.51 0.07
N GLY A 14 -1.15 19.30 -0.68
CA GLY A 14 0.21 19.42 -0.16
C GLY A 14 0.70 18.30 0.78
N VAL A 15 -0.14 17.29 1.06
CA VAL A 15 0.28 16.07 1.75
C VAL A 15 0.93 15.15 0.72
N TYR A 16 2.13 15.48 0.26
CA TYR A 16 2.95 14.55 -0.53
C TYR A 16 3.53 13.53 0.46
N PRO A 17 2.90 12.37 0.70
CA PRO A 17 3.34 11.44 1.72
C PRO A 17 4.46 10.56 1.15
N PHE A 18 5.25 11.08 0.20
CA PHE A 18 6.18 10.31 -0.58
C PHE A 18 7.60 10.53 -0.11
N GLU A 19 8.35 9.44 -0.03
CA GLU A 19 9.81 9.46 0.11
C GLU A 19 10.44 8.55 -0.95
N ASN A 20 11.63 8.92 -1.41
CA ASN A 20 12.42 8.07 -2.29
C ASN A 20 13.23 7.09 -1.46
N ALA A 21 13.32 5.85 -1.92
CA ALA A 21 14.15 4.83 -1.29
C ALA A 21 14.74 3.88 -2.36
N VAL A 22 15.63 3.01 -1.92
CA VAL A 22 16.19 1.92 -2.73
C VAL A 22 15.68 0.59 -2.20
N ALA A 23 15.16 -0.28 -3.08
CA ALA A 23 14.72 -1.62 -2.69
C ALA A 23 15.93 -2.45 -2.19
N SER A 24 15.88 -2.92 -0.95
CA SER A 24 16.99 -3.67 -0.33
C SER A 24 17.12 -5.11 -0.83
N VAL A 25 16.02 -5.65 -1.36
CA VAL A 25 15.85 -7.00 -1.91
C VAL A 25 14.88 -6.94 -3.10
N ASP A 26 14.79 -8.02 -3.87
CA ASP A 26 13.73 -8.16 -4.87
C ASP A 26 12.37 -8.11 -4.17
N THR A 27 11.47 -7.30 -4.70
CA THR A 27 10.16 -7.02 -4.12
C THR A 27 9.15 -6.70 -5.24
N PHE A 28 8.02 -6.09 -4.88
CA PHE A 28 6.93 -5.80 -5.80
C PHE A 28 6.38 -4.40 -5.57
N ASN A 29 5.84 -3.78 -6.62
CA ASN A 29 5.04 -2.57 -6.47
C ASN A 29 3.81 -2.85 -5.61
N GLY A 30 3.43 -1.92 -4.73
CA GLY A 30 2.40 -2.14 -3.72
C GLY A 30 2.89 -2.82 -2.44
N ALA A 31 4.14 -3.32 -2.38
CA ALA A 31 4.62 -4.01 -1.19
C ALA A 31 4.70 -3.05 0.00
N PHE A 32 4.25 -3.51 1.16
CA PHE A 32 4.30 -2.79 2.42
C PHE A 32 5.61 -3.01 3.16
N GLY A 33 6.14 -1.96 3.79
CA GLY A 33 7.43 -2.02 4.46
C GLY A 33 7.81 -0.75 5.22
N THR A 34 9.10 -0.63 5.50
CA THR A 34 9.68 0.53 6.19
C THR A 34 10.83 1.10 5.36
N VAL A 35 11.04 2.41 5.49
CA VAL A 35 12.24 3.08 4.97
C VAL A 35 13.14 3.43 6.14
N THR A 36 14.37 2.93 6.11
CA THR A 36 15.42 3.26 7.09
C THR A 36 16.67 3.68 6.33
N SER A 37 17.19 4.87 6.61
CA SER A 37 18.37 5.42 5.92
C SER A 37 18.30 5.35 4.39
N GLY A 38 17.11 5.61 3.82
CA GLY A 38 16.88 5.59 2.37
C GLY A 38 16.74 4.19 1.75
N ALA A 39 16.74 3.12 2.55
CA ALA A 39 16.55 1.76 2.08
C ALA A 39 15.15 1.24 2.43
N PHE A 40 14.42 0.73 1.44
CA PHE A 40 13.11 0.11 1.62
C PHE A 40 13.27 -1.39 1.92
N THR A 41 12.59 -1.86 2.96
CA THR A 41 12.51 -3.28 3.31
C THR A 41 11.08 -3.64 3.68
N VAL A 42 10.58 -4.76 3.18
CA VAL A 42 9.25 -5.29 3.54
C VAL A 42 9.17 -5.56 5.04
N ALA A 43 8.01 -5.29 5.64
CA ALA A 43 7.85 -5.40 7.08
C ALA A 43 6.38 -5.63 7.47
N LYS A 44 6.20 -6.41 8.53
CA LYS A 44 4.90 -6.63 9.18
C LYS A 44 4.41 -5.36 9.86
N SER A 45 3.10 -5.13 9.84
CA SER A 45 2.43 -3.99 10.49
C SER A 45 3.01 -2.62 10.06
N ALA A 46 3.59 -2.57 8.87
CA ALA A 46 4.05 -1.37 8.20
C ALA A 46 2.91 -0.48 7.73
N SER A 47 3.14 0.83 7.76
CA SER A 47 2.25 1.88 7.23
C SER A 47 2.72 2.47 5.90
N LYS A 48 3.89 2.06 5.40
CA LYS A 48 4.46 2.55 4.14
C LYS A 48 4.37 1.49 3.08
N ALA A 49 4.20 1.90 1.83
CA ALA A 49 4.14 0.99 0.69
C ALA A 49 4.81 1.56 -0.56
N ILE A 50 5.31 0.70 -1.45
CA ILE A 50 5.82 1.13 -2.74
C ILE A 50 4.63 1.56 -3.63
N MET A 51 4.71 2.75 -4.21
CA MET A 51 3.72 3.28 -5.16
C MET A 51 4.42 3.80 -6.41
N LEU A 52 4.62 2.90 -7.37
CA LEU A 52 5.18 3.21 -8.68
C LEU A 52 4.07 3.43 -9.71
N VAL A 53 4.32 4.37 -10.62
CA VAL A 53 3.60 4.47 -11.88
C VAL A 53 4.18 3.40 -12.81
N GLU A 54 3.36 2.40 -13.13
CA GLU A 54 3.73 1.38 -14.10
C GLU A 54 3.77 1.98 -15.50
N VAL A 55 4.86 1.74 -16.22
CA VAL A 55 5.11 2.24 -17.58
C VAL A 55 5.76 1.15 -18.41
N GLY A 56 5.54 1.16 -19.73
CA GLY A 56 6.14 0.19 -20.65
C GLY A 56 5.41 -1.16 -20.71
N ASP A 57 6.12 -2.20 -21.12
CA ASP A 57 5.56 -3.54 -21.41
C ASP A 57 4.97 -4.24 -20.17
N ASP A 58 5.43 -3.84 -18.98
CA ASP A 58 4.97 -4.39 -17.70
C ASP A 58 3.76 -3.62 -17.12
N ALA A 59 3.21 -2.66 -17.88
CA ALA A 59 2.07 -1.88 -17.43
C ALA A 59 0.80 -2.75 -17.29
N GLY A 60 0.18 -2.71 -16.11
CA GLY A 60 -1.04 -3.46 -15.85
C GLY A 60 -0.82 -4.92 -15.45
N MET A 61 0.41 -5.34 -15.14
CA MET A 61 0.66 -6.62 -14.48
C MET A 61 0.00 -6.64 -13.09
N SER A 62 -0.66 -7.75 -12.75
CA SER A 62 -1.24 -7.96 -11.42
C SER A 62 -0.19 -7.95 -10.30
N LYS A 63 1.07 -8.27 -10.64
CA LYS A 63 2.20 -8.24 -9.71
C LYS A 63 3.44 -7.75 -10.42
N TYR A 64 3.69 -6.44 -10.31
CA TYR A 64 4.85 -5.80 -10.94
C TYR A 64 6.11 -5.99 -10.09
N ALA A 65 7.12 -6.67 -10.65
CA ALA A 65 8.37 -6.96 -9.98
C ALA A 65 9.27 -5.72 -9.89
N VAL A 66 9.94 -5.57 -8.75
CA VAL A 66 10.92 -4.52 -8.49
C VAL A 66 12.21 -5.19 -8.05
N ALA A 67 13.26 -5.07 -8.85
CA ALA A 67 14.54 -5.67 -8.55
C ALA A 67 15.22 -4.98 -7.35
N LYS A 68 16.06 -5.73 -6.64
CA LYS A 68 16.99 -5.18 -5.66
C LYS A 68 17.82 -4.05 -6.27
N ASN A 69 18.10 -3.03 -5.47
CA ASN A 69 18.81 -1.80 -5.84
C ASN A 69 18.05 -0.87 -6.81
N SER A 70 16.80 -1.17 -7.17
CA SER A 70 15.94 -0.24 -7.90
C SER A 70 15.52 0.93 -7.02
N GLN A 71 15.46 2.12 -7.63
CA GLN A 71 14.84 3.29 -7.01
C GLN A 71 13.33 3.08 -6.92
N VAL A 72 12.76 3.37 -5.76
CA VAL A 72 11.33 3.27 -5.50
C VAL A 72 10.79 4.55 -4.90
N ARG A 73 9.54 4.87 -5.27
CA ARG A 73 8.73 5.87 -4.58
C ARG A 73 7.89 5.17 -3.54
N VAL A 74 7.99 5.59 -2.28
CA VAL A 74 7.30 4.99 -1.15
C VAL A 74 6.29 5.98 -0.61
N ILE A 75 5.03 5.56 -0.47
CA ILE A 75 3.97 6.34 0.17
C ILE A 75 3.88 6.00 1.65
N ASP A 76 3.71 7.02 2.50
CA ASP A 76 3.44 6.91 3.93
C ASP A 76 1.95 7.08 4.20
N LEU A 77 1.24 5.95 4.25
CA LEU A 77 -0.22 5.94 4.39
C LEU A 77 -0.66 6.44 5.76
N ALA A 78 0.18 6.39 6.79
CA ALA A 78 -0.16 6.95 8.10
C ALA A 78 -0.52 8.45 8.04
N LYS A 79 -0.04 9.18 7.02
CA LYS A 79 -0.36 10.59 6.79
C LYS A 79 -1.72 10.81 6.09
N LEU A 80 -2.38 9.73 5.70
CA LEU A 80 -3.68 9.73 5.02
C LEU A 80 -4.79 9.20 5.94
N ASP A 81 -4.59 9.28 7.26
CA ASP A 81 -5.60 8.86 8.23
C ASP A 81 -6.98 9.49 7.93
N GLY A 82 -8.02 8.65 7.99
CA GLY A 82 -9.40 9.03 7.67
C GLY A 82 -9.67 9.23 6.17
N GLN A 83 -8.69 9.02 5.29
CA GLN A 83 -8.88 9.11 3.84
C GLN A 83 -8.99 7.74 3.18
N GLU A 84 -9.59 7.73 2.00
CA GLU A 84 -9.74 6.53 1.19
C GLU A 84 -8.71 6.45 0.07
N ILE A 85 -8.23 5.23 -0.19
CA ILE A 85 -7.35 4.90 -1.30
C ILE A 85 -7.86 3.65 -2.03
N GLU A 86 -7.43 3.49 -3.27
CA GLU A 86 -7.68 2.30 -4.06
C GLU A 86 -6.44 1.38 -4.00
N VAL A 87 -6.68 0.08 -3.79
CA VAL A 87 -5.65 -0.97 -3.81
C VAL A 87 -6.09 -2.04 -4.79
N TYR A 88 -5.17 -2.52 -5.62
CA TYR A 88 -5.44 -3.46 -6.72
C TYR A 88 -4.45 -4.61 -6.70
N ASP A 89 -4.91 -5.80 -7.13
CA ASP A 89 -4.09 -7.00 -7.30
C ASP A 89 -3.14 -7.22 -6.10
N TYR A 90 -1.83 -7.41 -6.33
CA TYR A 90 -0.88 -7.35 -5.23
C TYR A 90 -0.81 -5.91 -4.66
N PRO A 91 -0.99 -5.70 -3.34
CA PRO A 91 -0.71 -6.64 -2.24
C PRO A 91 -1.94 -7.32 -1.60
N LEU A 92 -3.12 -7.27 -2.21
CA LEU A 92 -4.35 -7.83 -1.63
C LEU A 92 -4.27 -9.35 -1.44
N PRO A 93 -4.85 -9.91 -0.36
CA PRO A 93 -5.04 -11.35 -0.23
C PRO A 93 -6.18 -11.86 -1.13
N ASP A 94 -6.18 -13.16 -1.43
CA ASP A 94 -7.14 -13.79 -2.35
C ASP A 94 -8.60 -13.70 -1.89
N LYS A 95 -8.84 -13.67 -0.58
CA LYS A 95 -10.18 -13.63 0.01
C LYS A 95 -10.31 -12.40 0.89
N ILE A 96 -11.21 -11.51 0.48
CA ILE A 96 -11.51 -10.26 1.16
C ILE A 96 -13.01 -10.06 1.14
N GLU A 97 -13.52 -9.44 2.20
CA GLU A 97 -14.90 -8.98 2.30
C GLU A 97 -14.95 -7.52 2.74
N LYS A 98 -16.06 -6.85 2.47
CA LYS A 98 -16.32 -5.50 2.99
C LYS A 98 -16.27 -5.51 4.53
N GLY A 99 -15.59 -4.52 5.10
CA GLY A 99 -15.34 -4.40 6.53
C GLY A 99 -14.13 -5.18 7.05
N ASN A 100 -13.47 -5.98 6.19
CA ASN A 100 -12.21 -6.61 6.59
C ASN A 100 -11.15 -5.55 6.90
N LYS A 101 -10.40 -5.80 7.98
CA LYS A 101 -9.21 -5.02 8.35
C LYS A 101 -7.98 -5.70 7.78
N LEU A 102 -7.21 -4.97 6.99
CA LEU A 102 -6.01 -5.45 6.33
C LEU A 102 -4.77 -4.89 7.03
N VAL A 103 -3.81 -5.77 7.28
CA VAL A 103 -2.50 -5.43 7.83
C VAL A 103 -1.41 -6.07 6.99
N SER A 104 -0.25 -5.42 6.93
CA SER A 104 0.90 -5.93 6.19
C SER A 104 1.60 -7.09 6.89
N GLN A 105 2.12 -8.00 6.07
CA GLN A 105 2.87 -9.19 6.45
C GLN A 105 4.38 -8.97 6.23
N GLU A 106 5.19 -9.91 6.69
CA GLU A 106 6.66 -9.84 6.57
C GLU A 106 7.15 -9.85 5.11
N ASP A 107 6.35 -10.37 4.17
CA ASP A 107 6.64 -10.39 2.73
C ASP A 107 6.15 -9.12 1.99
N GLY A 108 5.50 -8.20 2.71
CA GLY A 108 4.94 -6.96 2.16
C GLY A 108 3.56 -7.11 1.53
N SER A 109 2.95 -8.30 1.54
CA SER A 109 1.55 -8.50 1.18
C SER A 109 0.62 -8.09 2.34
N LEU A 110 -0.69 -8.02 2.08
CA LEU A 110 -1.71 -7.78 3.09
C LEU A 110 -2.39 -9.10 3.49
N LYS A 111 -2.83 -9.17 4.75
CA LYS A 111 -3.74 -10.20 5.25
C LYS A 111 -4.92 -9.58 5.97
N VAL A 112 -6.03 -10.33 6.03
CA VAL A 112 -7.14 -10.00 6.92
C VAL A 112 -6.71 -10.29 8.36
N ASP A 113 -6.90 -9.30 9.25
CA ASP A 113 -6.64 -9.43 10.69
C ASP A 113 -7.76 -8.77 11.49
N ALA A 114 -8.76 -9.58 11.86
CA ALA A 114 -9.91 -9.12 12.66
C ALA A 114 -9.51 -8.67 14.08
N GLY A 115 -8.33 -9.11 14.57
CA GLY A 115 -7.84 -8.81 15.92
C GLY A 115 -6.94 -7.58 15.99
N VAL A 116 -6.70 -6.87 14.88
CA VAL A 116 -5.86 -5.66 14.91
C VAL A 116 -6.48 -4.61 15.85
N SER A 117 -5.64 -4.08 16.73
CA SER A 117 -6.02 -3.02 17.67
C SER A 117 -6.56 -1.81 16.91
N SER A 118 -7.59 -1.16 17.45
CA SER A 118 -8.09 0.12 16.92
C SER A 118 -7.07 1.25 17.03
N THR A 119 -6.01 1.08 17.84
CA THR A 119 -4.90 2.04 17.96
C THR A 119 -3.73 1.74 17.03
N ALA A 120 -3.73 0.58 16.36
CA ALA A 120 -2.69 0.22 15.40
C ALA A 120 -3.07 0.70 13.99
N PHE A 121 -2.08 0.75 13.10
CA PHE A 121 -2.32 1.03 11.68
C PHE A 121 -3.02 -0.16 11.01
N TYR A 122 -4.10 0.11 10.26
CA TYR A 122 -4.74 -0.87 9.38
C TYR A 122 -5.53 -0.19 8.25
N LEU A 123 -5.91 -0.98 7.24
CA LEU A 123 -6.77 -0.55 6.14
C LEU A 123 -8.12 -1.25 6.26
N GLU A 124 -9.23 -0.53 6.20
CA GLU A 124 -10.57 -1.12 6.25
C GLU A 124 -11.19 -1.15 4.86
N VAL A 125 -11.58 -2.32 4.37
CA VAL A 125 -12.21 -2.49 3.07
C VAL A 125 -13.61 -1.87 3.08
N LYS A 126 -13.84 -0.85 2.26
CA LYS A 126 -15.13 -0.16 2.17
C LYS A 126 -15.96 -0.65 0.99
N GLU A 127 -15.34 -0.85 -0.15
CA GLU A 127 -16.02 -1.09 -1.43
C GLU A 127 -15.14 -1.95 -2.35
N PHE A 128 -15.77 -2.73 -3.23
CA PHE A 128 -15.07 -3.42 -4.32
C PHE A 128 -15.11 -2.55 -5.57
N ILE A 129 -13.98 -2.48 -6.28
CA ILE A 129 -13.84 -1.76 -7.53
C ILE A 129 -14.10 -2.76 -8.66
N GLY A 130 -15.24 -2.59 -9.34
CA GLY A 130 -15.57 -3.40 -10.50
C GLY A 130 -14.53 -3.25 -11.63
N ASN A 131 -14.34 -4.34 -12.39
CA ASN A 131 -13.48 -4.49 -13.57
C ASN A 131 -11.99 -4.85 -13.35
N LYS A 132 -11.43 -4.84 -12.11
CA LYS A 132 -10.01 -5.22 -11.83
C LYS A 132 -9.72 -5.84 -10.44
N ASP A 133 -10.70 -6.47 -9.79
CA ASP A 133 -10.54 -7.09 -8.45
C ASP A 133 -9.89 -6.19 -7.38
N GLY A 134 -10.01 -4.88 -7.54
CA GLY A 134 -9.50 -3.90 -6.58
C GLY A 134 -10.49 -3.61 -5.47
N VAL A 135 -10.01 -2.94 -4.42
CA VAL A 135 -10.83 -2.47 -3.31
C VAL A 135 -10.54 -1.02 -3.00
N VAL A 136 -11.56 -0.31 -2.54
CA VAL A 136 -11.38 0.94 -1.82
C VAL A 136 -11.20 0.62 -0.35
N VAL A 137 -10.15 1.16 0.25
CA VAL A 137 -9.90 1.06 1.69
C VAL A 137 -9.88 2.42 2.35
N LEU A 138 -10.43 2.49 3.56
CA LEU A 138 -10.26 3.60 4.49
C LEU A 138 -8.98 3.37 5.30
N VAL A 139 -8.13 4.39 5.36
CA VAL A 139 -6.88 4.35 6.12
C VAL A 139 -7.16 4.69 7.58
N HIS A 140 -6.72 3.82 8.50
CA HIS A 140 -6.71 4.07 9.93
C HIS A 140 -5.25 4.18 10.40
N GLY A 141 -4.84 5.39 10.78
CA GLY A 141 -3.52 5.70 11.34
C GLY A 141 -3.33 5.13 12.73
N ALA A 142 -2.07 4.86 13.10
CA ALA A 142 -1.76 4.47 14.48
C ALA A 142 -1.99 5.68 15.41
N THR A 143 -2.68 5.44 16.53
CA THR A 143 -2.95 6.46 17.56
C THR A 143 -2.22 6.10 18.86
N ALA A 144 -1.75 7.14 19.57
CA ALA A 144 -1.00 7.00 20.82
C ALA A 144 -1.91 6.67 22.01
#